data_AF-A0A9Q9B4H1-F1
#
_entry.id   AF-A0A9Q9B4H1-F1
#
_cell.length_a   1.000
_cell.length_b   1.000
_cell.length_c   1.000
_cell.angle_alpha   90.00
_cell.angle_beta   90.00
_cell.angle_gamma   90.00
#
_symmetry.space_group_name_H-M   'P 1'
#
loop_
_entity.id
_entity.type
_entity.pdbx_description
1 polymer ?
#
loop_
_entity_poly.entity_id
_entity_poly.type
_entity_poly.pdbx_seq_one_letter_code
_entity_poly.pdbx_strand_id
1 'polypeptide(L)'
;MKKKNTSLGCFFWLAFILLIALLFFINKDNIARVFKNTDAISIFQKKEVKDEKEHEVDLEGIQNEIEKIRAAENTGRESEEKTQTADDKPVPQKTSDENKPKNEIEQKKEEKKTPSQPQKEKKTKKDNVKHSAPDEKIREKEEPKHEQKKAEKRSSKIYLVKIESDGKLVRKAVMRELVKTDSPLTDAINSLLQGPTTAEAKQGFRSFIPPDTKLLSIEVKNGVAEINISEDFQFNRYGIEAYQAQLAQIVFTACEFSTVSSVQFLIKGKKKEYLGAEGIWIGSPLSVNSFSL
;
A
#
# COMPACT_ATOMS: atom_id res chain seq x y z
N MET A 1 -24.58 -28.65 -59.17
CA MET A 1 -23.68 -27.50 -58.92
C MET A 1 -24.10 -26.83 -57.61
N LYS A 2 -23.18 -26.48 -56.70
CA LYS A 2 -23.52 -25.75 -55.46
C LYS A 2 -23.30 -24.23 -55.65
N LYS A 3 -24.37 -23.43 -55.61
CA LYS A 3 -24.25 -21.96 -55.50
C LYS A 3 -23.66 -21.60 -54.14
N LYS A 4 -22.62 -20.77 -54.13
CA LYS A 4 -22.11 -20.11 -52.92
C LYS A 4 -22.91 -18.81 -52.74
N ASN A 5 -23.83 -18.79 -51.77
CA ASN A 5 -24.55 -17.58 -51.42
C ASN A 5 -23.64 -16.71 -50.55
N THR A 6 -22.92 -15.76 -51.15
CA THR A 6 -22.11 -14.79 -50.41
C THR A 6 -23.00 -14.00 -49.48
N SER A 7 -22.77 -14.10 -48.16
CA SER A 7 -23.55 -13.37 -47.16
C SER A 7 -23.49 -11.87 -47.42
N LEU A 8 -24.64 -11.21 -47.46
CA LEU A 8 -24.76 -9.77 -47.75
C LEU A 8 -24.00 -8.92 -46.72
N GLY A 9 -23.86 -9.42 -45.48
CA GLY A 9 -23.04 -8.80 -44.43
C GLY A 9 -21.54 -8.78 -44.72
N CYS A 10 -21.03 -9.65 -45.60
CA CYS A 10 -19.63 -9.61 -46.03
C CYS A 10 -19.35 -8.35 -46.85
N PHE A 11 -20.26 -7.97 -47.76
CA PHE A 11 -20.16 -6.73 -48.53
C PHE A 11 -20.27 -5.49 -47.64
N PHE A 12 -21.09 -5.53 -46.60
CA PHE A 12 -21.14 -4.45 -45.60
C PHE A 12 -19.79 -4.28 -44.88
N TRP A 13 -19.17 -5.37 -44.42
CA TRP A 13 -17.85 -5.32 -43.77
C TRP A 13 -16.73 -4.86 -44.72
N LEU A 14 -16.78 -5.28 -45.99
CA LEU A 14 -15.82 -4.88 -47.02
C LEU A 14 -15.97 -3.38 -47.35
N ALA A 15 -17.20 -2.88 -47.47
CA ALA A 15 -17.48 -1.45 -47.63
C ALA A 15 -17.07 -0.63 -46.39
N PHE A 16 -17.25 -1.16 -45.18
CA PHE A 16 -16.84 -0.53 -43.93
C PHE A 16 -15.31 -0.41 -43.81
N ILE A 17 -14.57 -1.47 -44.15
CA ILE A 17 -13.09 -1.41 -44.26
C ILE A 17 -12.67 -0.36 -45.29
N LEU A 18 -13.31 -0.32 -46.46
CA LEU A 18 -12.98 0.62 -47.54
C LEU A 18 -13.27 2.07 -47.12
N LEU A 19 -14.35 2.32 -46.38
CA LEU A 19 -14.68 3.62 -45.80
C LEU A 19 -13.66 4.05 -44.72
N ILE A 20 -13.21 3.13 -43.85
CA ILE A 20 -12.12 3.40 -42.90
C ILE A 20 -10.82 3.74 -43.63
N ALA A 21 -10.46 2.98 -44.67
CA ALA A 21 -9.28 3.25 -45.49
C ALA A 21 -9.37 4.61 -46.20
N LEU A 22 -10.56 5.00 -46.69
CA LEU A 22 -10.80 6.32 -47.28
C LEU A 22 -10.62 7.45 -46.24
N LEU A 23 -11.21 7.31 -45.04
CA LEU A 23 -11.06 8.28 -43.96
C LEU A 23 -9.60 8.41 -43.49
N PHE A 24 -8.86 7.31 -43.46
CA PHE A 24 -7.42 7.30 -43.19
C PHE A 24 -6.63 8.04 -44.28
N PHE A 25 -6.99 7.86 -45.57
CA PHE A 25 -6.31 8.54 -46.67
C PHE A 25 -6.62 10.04 -46.72
N ILE A 26 -7.86 10.44 -46.39
CA ILE A 26 -8.27 11.86 -46.26
C ILE A 26 -7.53 12.54 -45.09
N ASN A 27 -7.34 11.84 -43.96
CA ASN A 27 -6.65 12.38 -42.79
C ASN A 27 -5.13 12.08 -42.74
N LYS A 28 -4.56 11.55 -43.84
CA LYS A 28 -3.18 11.03 -43.88
C LYS A 28 -2.14 12.01 -43.33
N ASP A 29 -2.28 13.30 -43.62
CA ASP A 29 -1.29 14.31 -43.21
C ASP A 29 -1.43 14.69 -41.73
N ASN A 30 -2.64 14.61 -41.15
CA ASN A 30 -2.85 14.73 -39.71
C ASN A 30 -2.31 13.51 -38.97
N ILE A 31 -2.53 12.30 -39.52
CA ILE A 31 -2.01 11.04 -38.99
C ILE A 31 -0.48 11.04 -39.04
N ALA A 32 0.13 11.46 -40.15
CA ALA A 32 1.58 11.58 -40.29
C ALA A 32 2.20 12.58 -39.28
N ARG A 33 1.47 13.65 -38.92
CA ARG A 33 1.89 14.59 -37.86
C ARG A 33 1.86 13.91 -36.48
N VAL A 34 0.79 13.18 -36.15
CA VAL A 34 0.67 12.46 -34.86
C VAL A 34 1.74 11.38 -34.73
N PHE A 35 1.97 10.55 -35.77
CA PHE A 35 2.99 9.49 -35.74
C PHE A 35 4.42 10.02 -35.54
N LYS A 36 4.74 11.20 -36.10
CA LYS A 36 6.04 11.87 -35.88
C LYS A 36 6.16 12.51 -34.50
N ASN A 37 5.07 13.03 -33.94
CA ASN A 37 5.06 13.70 -32.64
C ASN A 37 4.96 12.74 -31.44
N THR A 38 4.76 11.43 -31.68
CA THR A 38 4.51 10.43 -30.62
C THR A 38 5.54 9.28 -30.63
N ASP A 39 6.66 9.45 -31.35
CA ASP A 39 7.77 8.47 -31.51
C ASP A 39 7.36 7.02 -31.87
N ALA A 40 6.14 6.80 -32.35
CA ALA A 40 5.56 5.48 -32.59
C ALA A 40 6.34 4.63 -33.62
N ILE A 41 7.15 5.28 -34.46
CA ILE A 41 8.05 4.63 -35.43
C ILE A 41 9.14 3.81 -34.70
N SER A 42 9.65 4.30 -33.56
CA SER A 42 10.69 3.61 -32.78
C SER A 42 10.27 2.22 -32.30
N ILE A 43 8.98 2.04 -32.00
CA ILE A 43 8.40 0.77 -31.51
C ILE A 43 8.38 -0.28 -32.63
N PHE A 44 8.10 0.13 -33.87
CA PHE A 44 8.16 -0.76 -35.03
C PHE A 44 9.60 -1.07 -35.44
N GLN A 45 10.50 -0.08 -35.42
CA GLN A 45 11.88 -0.24 -35.84
C GLN A 45 12.71 -1.09 -34.85
N LYS A 46 12.33 -1.13 -33.56
CA LYS A 46 12.95 -1.98 -32.53
C LYS A 46 12.71 -3.48 -32.71
N LYS A 47 11.96 -3.92 -33.73
CA LYS A 47 11.61 -5.35 -33.94
C LYS A 47 12.55 -6.12 -34.89
N GLU A 48 13.49 -5.45 -35.55
CA GLU A 48 14.47 -6.08 -36.46
C GLU A 48 15.94 -5.95 -36.00
N VAL A 49 16.19 -5.45 -34.79
CA VAL A 49 17.54 -5.41 -34.20
C VAL A 49 17.58 -6.19 -32.87
N LYS A 50 17.66 -7.50 -33.06
CA LYS A 50 18.15 -8.53 -32.14
C LYS A 50 18.80 -9.61 -33.01
N ASP A 51 19.94 -10.22 -32.67
CA ASP A 51 20.69 -10.15 -31.41
C ASP A 51 22.13 -9.62 -31.62
N GLU A 52 23.15 -10.22 -31.00
CA GLU A 52 24.58 -9.80 -30.99
C GLU A 52 24.92 -8.45 -30.34
N LYS A 53 25.05 -8.48 -29.00
CA LYS A 53 26.39 -8.38 -28.38
C LYS A 53 26.34 -8.82 -26.92
N GLU A 54 27.07 -9.88 -26.61
CA GLU A 54 27.25 -10.37 -25.26
C GLU A 54 28.22 -9.46 -24.49
N HIS A 55 27.96 -9.25 -23.21
CA HIS A 55 28.89 -8.54 -22.33
C HIS A 55 29.80 -9.57 -21.66
N GLU A 56 30.75 -10.09 -22.44
CA GLU A 56 31.80 -10.98 -21.92
C GLU A 56 32.52 -10.29 -20.75
N VAL A 57 32.59 -10.99 -19.61
CA VAL A 57 33.30 -10.51 -18.43
C VAL A 57 34.68 -11.11 -18.45
N ASP A 58 35.69 -10.27 -18.66
CA ASP A 58 37.09 -10.66 -18.57
C ASP A 58 37.45 -11.09 -17.14
N LEU A 59 37.36 -12.40 -16.91
CA LEU A 59 37.70 -13.04 -15.65
C LEU A 59 39.22 -13.09 -15.43
N GLU A 60 40.03 -13.04 -16.49
CA GLU A 60 41.50 -13.10 -16.39
C GLU A 60 42.07 -11.74 -15.96
N GLY A 61 41.56 -10.64 -16.51
CA GLY A 61 41.91 -9.28 -16.09
C GLY A 61 41.66 -9.03 -14.60
N ILE A 62 40.48 -9.45 -14.10
CA ILE A 62 40.13 -9.33 -12.68
C ILE A 62 41.05 -10.18 -11.80
N GLN A 63 41.38 -11.40 -12.21
CA GLN A 63 42.27 -12.29 -11.46
C GLN A 63 43.69 -11.70 -11.33
N ASN A 64 44.22 -11.14 -12.42
CA ASN A 64 45.54 -10.48 -12.45
C ASN A 64 45.60 -9.22 -11.57
N GLU A 65 44.51 -8.48 -11.44
CA GLU A 65 44.44 -7.29 -10.56
C GLU A 65 44.41 -7.70 -9.07
N ILE A 66 43.71 -8.78 -8.73
CA ILE A 66 43.70 -9.35 -7.37
C ILE A 66 45.08 -9.89 -6.96
N GLU A 67 45.83 -10.52 -7.87
CA GLU A 67 47.21 -10.97 -7.57
C GLU A 67 48.18 -9.80 -7.37
N LYS A 68 48.07 -8.71 -8.15
CA LYS A 68 48.85 -7.48 -7.91
C LYS A 68 48.61 -6.87 -6.54
N ILE A 69 47.36 -6.87 -6.07
CA ILE A 69 47.00 -6.36 -4.74
C ILE A 69 47.63 -7.24 -3.64
N ARG A 70 47.51 -8.56 -3.75
CA ARG A 70 48.16 -9.50 -2.79
C ARG A 70 49.70 -9.41 -2.80
N ALA A 71 50.31 -9.19 -3.96
CA ALA A 71 51.76 -9.01 -4.06
C ALA A 71 52.24 -7.73 -3.34
N ALA A 72 51.41 -6.67 -3.34
CA ALA A 72 51.72 -5.41 -2.66
C ALA A 72 51.64 -5.53 -1.13
N GLU A 73 50.66 -6.27 -0.58
CA GLU A 73 50.46 -6.40 0.87
C GLU A 73 51.54 -7.26 1.56
N ASN A 74 52.20 -8.17 0.85
CA ASN A 74 53.15 -9.12 1.44
C ASN A 74 54.58 -8.57 1.68
N THR A 75 54.85 -7.28 1.44
CA THR A 75 56.18 -6.68 1.67
C THR A 75 56.23 -5.92 3.01
N GLY A 76 55.97 -6.60 4.13
CA GLY A 76 55.83 -5.92 5.42
C GLY A 76 55.92 -6.79 6.68
N ARG A 77 57.15 -6.97 7.20
CA ARG A 77 57.54 -7.52 8.52
C ARG A 77 57.48 -9.06 8.68
N GLU A 78 58.66 -9.67 8.64
CA GLU A 78 58.95 -10.88 9.42
C GLU A 78 59.11 -10.51 10.92
N SER A 79 58.64 -11.37 11.83
CA SER A 79 59.43 -11.99 12.93
C SER A 79 58.53 -12.56 14.05
N GLU A 80 58.69 -13.87 14.31
CA GLU A 80 58.65 -14.57 15.64
C GLU A 80 57.36 -14.50 16.53
N GLU A 81 56.95 -15.53 17.30
CA GLU A 81 57.40 -16.92 17.47
C GLU A 81 56.33 -17.79 18.22
N LYS A 82 56.04 -19.02 17.73
CA LYS A 82 55.43 -20.22 18.43
C LYS A 82 54.03 -20.02 19.13
N THR A 83 53.28 -21.03 19.64
CA THR A 83 53.45 -22.50 19.78
C THR A 83 52.09 -23.24 19.81
N GLN A 84 52.00 -24.47 19.24
CA GLN A 84 51.16 -25.67 19.62
C GLN A 84 49.61 -25.53 19.86
N THR A 85 48.73 -26.55 19.78
CA THR A 85 48.65 -27.94 19.24
C THR A 85 47.18 -28.42 19.29
N ALA A 86 46.76 -29.35 18.41
CA ALA A 86 45.60 -30.27 18.53
C ALA A 86 44.18 -29.65 18.63
N ASP A 87 43.06 -30.26 18.19
CA ASP A 87 42.72 -31.33 17.22
C ASP A 87 41.22 -31.06 16.79
N ASP A 88 40.35 -31.87 16.17
CA ASP A 88 40.17 -33.32 15.95
C ASP A 88 39.26 -33.57 14.70
N LYS A 89 39.09 -34.83 14.26
CA LYS A 89 38.19 -35.28 13.17
C LYS A 89 37.90 -36.80 13.29
N PRO A 90 36.77 -37.36 12.77
CA PRO A 90 35.67 -36.74 12.03
C PRO A 90 34.24 -37.26 12.41
N VAL A 91 33.25 -36.88 11.60
CA VAL A 91 31.85 -37.34 11.59
C VAL A 91 31.68 -38.81 11.13
N PRO A 92 30.65 -39.53 11.63
CA PRO A 92 29.93 -40.55 10.86
C PRO A 92 28.44 -40.20 10.60
N GLN A 93 27.87 -40.69 9.50
CA GLN A 93 26.53 -40.35 8.97
C GLN A 93 25.45 -41.38 9.35
N LYS A 94 24.15 -40.99 9.30
CA LYS A 94 22.99 -41.69 8.66
C LYS A 94 21.65 -40.95 8.92
N THR A 95 20.83 -40.64 7.91
CA THR A 95 19.64 -41.38 7.36
C THR A 95 18.56 -41.73 8.41
N SER A 96 17.25 -41.54 8.20
CA SER A 96 16.47 -41.07 7.02
C SER A 96 14.98 -40.76 7.37
N ASP A 97 14.16 -40.50 6.35
CA ASP A 97 12.70 -40.74 6.25
C ASP A 97 11.69 -39.84 6.98
N GLU A 98 11.14 -38.89 6.21
CA GLU A 98 9.71 -38.82 5.83
C GLU A 98 8.64 -39.52 6.72
N ASN A 99 7.64 -38.75 7.18
CA ASN A 99 6.23 -39.19 7.10
C ASN A 99 5.17 -38.08 7.24
N LYS A 100 4.06 -38.22 6.50
CA LYS A 100 2.79 -37.47 6.64
C LYS A 100 1.62 -38.23 6.00
N PRO A 101 0.61 -38.64 6.80
CA PRO A 101 -0.80 -38.56 6.37
C PRO A 101 -1.67 -37.82 7.42
N LYS A 102 -2.52 -36.85 7.05
CA LYS A 102 -3.95 -37.00 6.66
C LYS A 102 -4.91 -37.45 7.79
N ASN A 103 -5.92 -36.62 8.06
CA ASN A 103 -7.37 -36.85 7.80
C ASN A 103 -8.06 -35.47 7.89
N GLU A 104 -9.04 -35.03 7.08
CA GLU A 104 -10.14 -35.66 6.32
C GLU A 104 -11.50 -35.56 7.04
N ILE A 105 -12.19 -34.44 6.74
CA ILE A 105 -13.63 -34.24 6.51
C ILE A 105 -14.64 -34.99 7.42
N GLU A 106 -15.52 -34.23 8.07
CA GLU A 106 -16.93 -34.62 8.16
C GLU A 106 -17.86 -33.40 7.97
N GLN A 107 -19.00 -33.60 7.30
CA GLN A 107 -20.07 -32.60 7.12
C GLN A 107 -21.35 -33.10 7.78
N LYS A 108 -22.11 -32.21 8.44
CA LYS A 108 -23.52 -32.47 8.74
C LYS A 108 -24.36 -31.21 8.58
N LYS A 109 -25.61 -31.37 8.14
CA LYS A 109 -26.46 -30.32 7.57
C LYS A 109 -27.93 -30.60 7.88
N GLU A 110 -28.52 -29.83 8.78
CA GLU A 110 -29.96 -29.80 9.13
C GLU A 110 -30.19 -28.70 10.19
N GLU A 111 -31.42 -28.26 10.49
CA GLU A 111 -32.30 -27.51 9.59
C GLU A 111 -33.03 -26.41 10.41
N LYS A 112 -33.38 -25.33 9.71
CA LYS A 112 -34.17 -24.15 10.08
C LYS A 112 -35.36 -24.39 11.05
N LYS A 113 -35.45 -23.60 12.14
CA LYS A 113 -36.63 -22.76 12.48
C LYS A 113 -36.49 -21.92 13.77
N THR A 114 -36.99 -20.68 13.69
CA THR A 114 -37.32 -19.76 14.80
C THR A 114 -38.72 -19.21 14.49
N PRO A 115 -39.67 -19.20 15.44
CA PRO A 115 -39.97 -17.99 16.23
C PRO A 115 -40.18 -18.33 17.73
N SER A 116 -40.19 -17.42 18.71
CA SER A 116 -40.97 -16.16 18.78
C SER A 116 -40.42 -15.17 19.82
N GLN A 117 -40.99 -13.96 19.87
CA GLN A 117 -40.68 -12.90 20.85
C GLN A 117 -41.88 -12.68 21.83
N PRO A 118 -41.96 -11.66 22.72
CA PRO A 118 -41.96 -11.91 24.16
C PRO A 118 -43.25 -11.51 24.89
N GLN A 119 -43.37 -11.92 26.17
CA GLN A 119 -44.30 -11.28 27.12
C GLN A 119 -43.60 -10.91 28.45
N LYS A 120 -44.21 -9.93 29.14
CA LYS A 120 -43.78 -9.38 30.43
C LYS A 120 -44.38 -10.19 31.57
N GLU A 121 -43.76 -10.16 32.74
CA GLU A 121 -44.48 -9.58 33.89
C GLU A 121 -43.54 -9.00 34.97
N LYS A 122 -44.08 -8.12 35.81
CA LYS A 122 -43.45 -7.57 37.04
C LYS A 122 -44.21 -8.13 38.25
N LYS A 123 -43.50 -8.38 39.35
CA LYS A 123 -44.01 -8.06 40.71
C LYS A 123 -42.88 -7.92 41.72
N THR A 124 -43.22 -7.38 42.90
CA THR A 124 -42.28 -6.73 43.82
C THR A 124 -42.62 -7.04 45.27
N LYS A 125 -41.60 -7.39 46.06
CA LYS A 125 -41.36 -7.13 47.49
C LYS A 125 -40.07 -7.90 47.86
N LYS A 126 -39.08 -7.40 48.62
CA LYS A 126 -39.01 -6.37 49.68
C LYS A 126 -39.62 -6.82 51.02
N ASP A 127 -38.78 -7.46 51.82
CA ASP A 127 -38.84 -7.52 53.28
C ASP A 127 -37.43 -7.23 53.85
N ASN A 128 -37.35 -6.89 55.14
CA ASN A 128 -36.19 -6.22 55.74
C ASN A 128 -36.04 -6.58 57.23
N VAL A 129 -34.94 -7.25 57.60
CA VAL A 129 -34.61 -7.60 59.00
C VAL A 129 -33.13 -7.24 59.27
N LYS A 130 -32.86 -6.74 60.49
CA LYS A 130 -31.60 -6.13 60.92
C LYS A 130 -31.10 -6.80 62.19
N HIS A 131 -29.85 -7.29 62.18
CA HIS A 131 -29.04 -7.74 63.33
C HIS A 131 -27.58 -7.55 62.88
N SER A 132 -26.82 -6.61 63.47
CA SER A 132 -25.97 -6.72 64.69
C SER A 132 -24.55 -7.20 64.36
N ALA A 133 -23.55 -6.40 64.75
CA ALA A 133 -22.11 -6.59 64.47
C ALA A 133 -21.45 -7.58 65.50
N PRO A 134 -20.13 -7.92 65.46
CA PRO A 134 -18.99 -7.01 65.29
C PRO A 134 -17.85 -7.44 64.32
N ASP A 135 -16.95 -6.48 64.10
CA ASP A 135 -15.56 -6.51 63.60
C ASP A 135 -14.95 -7.78 62.97
N GLU A 136 -14.57 -7.67 61.69
CA GLU A 136 -13.26 -8.19 61.23
C GLU A 136 -12.56 -7.17 60.29
N LYS A 137 -11.23 -7.11 60.39
CA LYS A 137 -10.40 -5.95 60.03
C LYS A 137 -9.78 -6.05 58.63
N ILE A 138 -10.60 -5.94 57.59
CA ILE A 138 -10.11 -5.89 56.20
C ILE A 138 -9.37 -4.57 55.97
N ARG A 139 -8.10 -4.65 55.55
CA ARG A 139 -7.31 -3.48 55.14
C ARG A 139 -7.85 -2.93 53.82
N GLU A 140 -8.42 -1.73 53.86
CA GLU A 140 -8.75 -0.98 52.65
C GLU A 140 -7.46 -0.68 51.89
N LYS A 141 -7.34 -1.24 50.69
CA LYS A 141 -6.17 -1.07 49.82
C LYS A 141 -6.39 0.18 49.01
N GLU A 142 -5.67 1.26 49.34
CA GLU A 142 -5.77 2.53 48.62
C GLU A 142 -5.42 2.35 47.14
N GLU A 143 -6.44 2.29 46.28
CA GLU A 143 -6.26 2.47 44.86
C GLU A 143 -5.97 3.97 44.62
N PRO A 144 -4.87 4.33 43.95
CA PRO A 144 -4.57 5.73 43.68
C PRO A 144 -5.65 6.29 42.76
N LYS A 145 -6.36 7.32 43.24
CA LYS A 145 -7.32 8.08 42.43
C LYS A 145 -6.59 8.68 41.23
N HIS A 146 -6.64 7.98 40.10
CA HIS A 146 -5.98 8.42 38.89
C HIS A 146 -6.72 9.64 38.34
N GLU A 147 -6.22 10.82 38.69
CA GLU A 147 -6.89 12.09 38.42
C GLU A 147 -7.08 12.24 36.90
N GLN A 148 -8.35 12.24 36.47
CA GLN A 148 -8.71 12.02 35.07
C GLN A 148 -8.58 13.33 34.28
N LYS A 149 -7.33 13.75 34.07
CA LYS A 149 -6.94 14.98 33.37
C LYS A 149 -7.59 15.01 31.99
N LYS A 150 -8.68 15.77 31.89
CA LYS A 150 -9.54 15.89 30.70
C LYS A 150 -8.67 16.18 29.47
N ALA A 151 -8.60 15.21 28.56
CA ALA A 151 -7.74 15.29 27.39
C ALA A 151 -8.09 16.52 26.55
N GLU A 152 -7.08 17.37 26.31
CA GLU A 152 -7.23 18.57 25.50
C GLU A 152 -7.48 18.19 24.03
N LYS A 153 -8.31 18.96 23.33
CA LYS A 153 -8.62 18.76 21.91
C LYS A 153 -7.93 19.83 21.06
N ARG A 154 -7.58 19.45 19.83
CA ARG A 154 -7.07 20.35 18.79
C ARG A 154 -7.85 20.14 17.49
N SER A 155 -8.09 21.21 16.74
CA SER A 155 -8.59 21.09 15.37
C SER A 155 -7.44 20.66 14.45
N SER A 156 -7.69 19.74 13.52
CA SER A 156 -6.76 19.31 12.49
C SER A 156 -7.48 19.26 11.15
N LYS A 157 -6.86 19.80 10.10
CA LYS A 157 -7.39 19.74 8.74
C LYS A 157 -6.93 18.43 8.08
N ILE A 158 -7.88 17.67 7.53
CA ILE A 158 -7.62 16.51 6.69
C ILE A 158 -8.25 16.71 5.31
N TYR A 159 -7.78 16.00 4.30
CA TYR A 159 -8.34 16.06 2.95
C TYR A 159 -9.06 14.76 2.57
N LEU A 160 -10.35 14.89 2.28
CA LEU A 160 -11.22 13.84 1.77
C LEU A 160 -11.66 14.19 0.34
N VAL A 161 -12.32 13.26 -0.34
CA VAL A 161 -12.78 13.47 -1.72
C VAL A 161 -14.29 13.56 -1.75
N LYS A 162 -14.84 14.46 -2.57
CA LYS A 162 -16.24 14.45 -2.99
C LYS A 162 -16.31 14.08 -4.47
N ILE A 163 -17.38 13.40 -4.85
CA ILE A 163 -17.75 13.21 -6.26
C ILE A 163 -18.73 14.32 -6.59
N GLU A 164 -18.38 15.22 -7.50
CA GLU A 164 -19.28 16.29 -7.95
C GLU A 164 -20.26 15.77 -9.02
N SER A 165 -21.25 16.57 -9.42
CA SER A 165 -22.35 16.14 -10.30
C SER A 165 -21.93 15.77 -11.73
N ASP A 166 -20.72 16.14 -12.16
CA ASP A 166 -20.11 15.75 -13.44
C ASP A 166 -19.22 14.49 -13.33
N GLY A 167 -19.20 13.85 -12.16
CA GLY A 167 -18.41 12.66 -11.85
C GLY A 167 -16.99 12.94 -11.36
N LYS A 168 -16.52 14.20 -11.37
CA LYS A 168 -15.12 14.50 -11.00
C LYS A 168 -14.84 14.27 -9.52
N LEU A 169 -13.64 13.74 -9.24
CA LEU A 169 -13.10 13.54 -7.91
C LEU A 169 -12.47 14.85 -7.37
N VAL A 170 -13.26 15.64 -6.64
CA VAL A 170 -12.78 16.90 -6.07
C VAL A 170 -12.35 16.71 -4.62
N ARG A 171 -11.05 16.87 -4.36
CA ARG A 171 -10.44 16.91 -3.03
C ARG A 171 -10.94 18.16 -2.27
N LYS A 172 -11.38 17.98 -1.02
CA LYS A 172 -11.92 19.03 -0.14
C LYS A 172 -11.33 18.89 1.27
N ALA A 173 -11.08 20.02 1.92
CA ALA A 173 -10.67 20.06 3.32
C ALA A 173 -11.85 19.74 4.27
N VAL A 174 -11.55 19.04 5.37
CA VAL A 174 -12.46 18.75 6.48
C VAL A 174 -11.71 18.98 7.80
N MET A 175 -12.35 19.65 8.76
CA MET A 175 -11.79 19.82 10.11
C MET A 175 -12.20 18.66 11.01
N ARG A 176 -11.25 18.12 11.77
CA ARG A 176 -11.46 17.07 12.77
C ARG A 176 -10.97 17.54 14.13
N GLU A 177 -11.80 17.36 15.16
CA GLU A 177 -11.36 17.46 16.55
C GLU A 177 -10.59 16.20 16.94
N LEU A 178 -9.28 16.32 17.09
CA LEU A 178 -8.40 15.24 17.56
C LEU A 178 -7.98 15.50 19.00
N VAL A 179 -7.60 14.44 19.71
CA VAL A 179 -6.90 14.59 20.99
C VAL A 179 -5.54 15.24 20.73
N LYS A 180 -5.10 16.10 21.64
CA LYS A 180 -3.79 16.74 21.58
C LYS A 180 -2.72 15.74 22.01
N THR A 181 -1.74 15.52 21.13
CA THR A 181 -0.56 14.66 21.35
C THR A 181 0.69 15.39 20.88
N ASP A 182 1.86 14.87 21.25
CA ASP A 182 3.16 15.37 20.78
C ASP A 182 3.48 14.93 19.32
N SER A 183 2.60 14.16 18.68
CA SER A 183 2.73 13.64 17.30
C SER A 183 1.61 14.13 16.37
N PRO A 184 1.47 15.46 16.17
CA PRO A 184 0.25 16.04 15.61
C PRO A 184 -0.02 15.69 14.14
N LEU A 185 1.03 15.38 13.36
CA LEU A 185 0.93 14.84 12.00
C LEU A 185 0.41 13.40 12.01
N THR A 186 0.89 12.57 12.93
CA THR A 186 0.52 11.15 13.08
C THR A 186 -0.97 10.98 13.36
N ASP A 187 -1.57 11.77 14.28
CA ASP A 187 -3.01 11.66 14.53
C ASP A 187 -3.83 12.13 13.31
N ALA A 188 -3.36 13.12 12.55
CA ALA A 188 -4.06 13.63 11.38
C ALA A 188 -4.09 12.60 10.24
N ILE A 189 -2.96 11.92 9.98
CA ILE A 189 -2.91 10.80 9.03
C ILE A 189 -3.74 9.61 9.54
N ASN A 190 -3.66 9.25 10.83
CA ASN A 190 -4.52 8.18 11.38
C ASN A 190 -6.03 8.52 11.29
N SER A 191 -6.41 9.77 11.53
CA SER A 191 -7.79 10.25 11.36
C SER A 191 -8.25 10.29 9.89
N LEU A 192 -7.31 10.37 8.95
CA LEU A 192 -7.58 10.26 7.51
C LEU A 192 -7.73 8.80 7.07
N LEU A 193 -6.88 7.90 7.58
CA LEU A 193 -6.97 6.46 7.30
C LEU A 193 -8.26 5.83 7.83
N GLN A 194 -8.79 6.33 8.96
CA GLN A 194 -10.14 5.98 9.45
C GLN A 194 -11.28 6.38 8.48
N GLY A 195 -11.00 7.19 7.46
CA GLY A 195 -11.97 7.59 6.44
C GLY A 195 -12.99 8.65 6.91
N PRO A 196 -14.05 8.89 6.12
CA PRO A 196 -15.09 9.87 6.46
C PRO A 196 -15.94 9.41 7.65
N THR A 197 -16.32 10.35 8.53
CA THR A 197 -17.33 10.05 9.57
C THR A 197 -18.70 9.77 8.95
N THR A 198 -19.62 9.16 9.70
CA THR A 198 -21.00 8.92 9.22
C THR A 198 -21.74 10.22 8.82
N ALA A 199 -21.36 11.37 9.39
CA ALA A 199 -21.90 12.67 9.00
C ALA A 199 -21.32 13.14 7.65
N GLU A 200 -20.00 13.07 7.49
CA GLU A 200 -19.31 13.42 6.24
C GLU A 200 -19.72 12.49 5.09
N ALA A 201 -19.88 11.19 5.35
CA ALA A 201 -20.33 10.22 4.36
C ALA A 201 -21.74 10.54 3.82
N LYS A 202 -22.64 11.03 4.70
CA LYS A 202 -23.97 11.54 4.31
C LYS A 202 -23.90 12.85 3.51
N GLN A 203 -22.89 13.68 3.75
CA GLN A 203 -22.61 14.90 2.97
C GLN A 203 -21.87 14.61 1.63
N GLY A 204 -21.63 13.33 1.29
CA GLY A 204 -21.01 12.91 0.03
C GLY A 204 -19.47 12.82 0.06
N PHE A 205 -18.83 12.95 1.22
CA PHE A 205 -17.39 12.70 1.34
C PHE A 205 -17.07 11.21 1.28
N ARG A 206 -15.93 10.89 0.67
CA ARG A 206 -15.37 9.54 0.47
C ARG A 206 -13.87 9.57 0.77
N SER A 207 -13.30 8.39 1.02
CA SER A 207 -11.85 8.17 0.95
C SER A 207 -11.59 7.17 -0.18
N PHE A 208 -10.54 7.41 -0.95
CA PHE A 208 -10.04 6.49 -1.97
C PHE A 208 -8.85 5.66 -1.46
N ILE A 209 -8.39 5.92 -0.23
CA ILE A 209 -7.38 5.09 0.45
C ILE A 209 -8.00 3.72 0.79
N PRO A 210 -7.35 2.58 0.50
CA PRO A 210 -7.87 1.25 0.82
C PRO A 210 -8.16 1.10 2.33
N PRO A 211 -9.30 0.51 2.73
CA PRO A 211 -9.78 0.57 4.13
C PRO A 211 -8.87 -0.17 5.13
N ASP A 212 -8.13 -1.18 4.69
CA ASP A 212 -7.21 -1.97 5.52
C ASP A 212 -5.82 -1.33 5.67
N THR A 213 -5.60 -0.16 5.05
CA THR A 213 -4.36 0.63 5.11
C THR A 213 -4.03 1.02 6.55
N LYS A 214 -2.84 0.63 7.02
CA LYS A 214 -2.33 0.99 8.34
C LYS A 214 -1.09 1.86 8.24
N LEU A 215 -1.04 2.91 9.03
CA LEU A 215 0.19 3.66 9.27
C LEU A 215 1.12 2.83 10.14
N LEU A 216 2.39 2.72 9.75
CA LEU A 216 3.42 1.97 10.49
C LEU A 216 4.38 2.92 11.21
N SER A 217 4.80 4.00 10.54
CA SER A 217 5.55 5.11 11.15
C SER A 217 5.45 6.38 10.30
N ILE A 218 5.73 7.53 10.91
CA ILE A 218 6.07 8.78 10.21
C ILE A 218 7.36 9.32 10.82
N GLU A 219 8.27 9.77 9.97
CA GLU A 219 9.42 10.58 10.36
C GLU A 219 9.47 11.84 9.48
N VAL A 220 9.96 12.96 10.00
CA VAL A 220 10.07 14.22 9.24
C VAL A 220 11.52 14.69 9.23
N LYS A 221 12.11 14.76 8.02
CA LYS A 221 13.51 15.10 7.78
C LYS A 221 13.59 16.14 6.66
N ASN A 222 14.24 17.28 6.92
CA ASN A 222 14.52 18.32 5.91
C ASN A 222 13.30 18.77 5.07
N GLY A 223 12.11 18.83 5.67
CA GLY A 223 10.86 19.18 4.98
C GLY A 223 10.16 18.02 4.26
N VAL A 224 10.70 16.80 4.32
CA VAL A 224 10.07 15.59 3.77
C VAL A 224 9.49 14.75 4.91
N ALA A 225 8.22 14.37 4.81
CA ALA A 225 7.63 13.35 5.67
C ALA A 225 7.82 11.96 5.03
N GLU A 226 8.62 11.11 5.65
CA GLU A 226 8.73 9.68 5.32
C GLU A 226 7.54 8.95 5.98
N ILE A 227 6.50 8.67 5.19
CA ILE A 227 5.27 8.02 5.66
C ILE A 227 5.33 6.54 5.27
N ASN A 228 5.48 5.68 6.28
CA ASN A 228 5.60 4.24 6.16
C ASN A 228 4.25 3.57 6.37
N ILE A 229 3.78 2.82 5.38
CA ILE A 229 2.41 2.31 5.27
C ILE A 229 2.42 0.78 5.03
N SER A 230 1.35 0.10 5.44
CA SER A 230 1.16 -1.32 5.16
C SER A 230 0.99 -1.65 3.66
N GLU A 231 1.14 -2.94 3.34
CA GLU A 231 1.05 -3.49 1.97
C GLU A 231 -0.30 -3.20 1.29
N ASP A 232 -1.36 -3.10 2.09
CA ASP A 232 -2.76 -2.92 1.71
C ASP A 232 -2.98 -1.65 0.86
N PHE A 233 -2.14 -0.63 1.07
CA PHE A 233 -2.12 0.62 0.30
C PHE A 233 -1.85 0.41 -1.20
N GLN A 234 -1.25 -0.71 -1.59
CA GLN A 234 -0.97 -1.01 -2.99
C GLN A 234 -2.20 -1.50 -3.79
N PHE A 235 -3.32 -1.78 -3.13
CA PHE A 235 -4.46 -2.46 -3.75
C PHE A 235 -5.69 -1.55 -3.86
N ASN A 236 -5.58 -0.51 -4.70
CA ASN A 236 -6.75 0.26 -5.09
C ASN A 236 -7.52 -0.45 -6.23
N ARG A 237 -8.83 -0.58 -6.05
CA ARG A 237 -9.73 -1.30 -6.97
C ARG A 237 -10.42 -0.41 -8.02
N TYR A 238 -10.09 0.87 -8.04
CA TYR A 238 -10.77 1.89 -8.84
C TYR A 238 -9.85 2.58 -9.86
N GLY A 239 -8.71 1.96 -10.21
CA GLY A 239 -7.81 2.40 -11.28
C GLY A 239 -6.98 3.66 -10.98
N ILE A 240 -6.34 4.19 -12.02
CA ILE A 240 -5.33 5.28 -11.95
C ILE A 240 -5.83 6.51 -11.19
N GLU A 241 -7.02 7.02 -11.51
CA GLU A 241 -7.58 8.22 -10.87
C GLU A 241 -7.74 8.06 -9.35
N ALA A 242 -8.08 6.84 -8.91
CA ALA A 242 -8.24 6.53 -7.49
C ALA A 242 -6.90 6.43 -6.75
N TYR A 243 -5.84 5.91 -7.37
CA TYR A 243 -4.49 5.98 -6.80
C TYR A 243 -4.02 7.44 -6.68
N GLN A 244 -4.30 8.28 -7.67
CA GLN A 244 -3.99 9.72 -7.60
C GLN A 244 -4.77 10.40 -6.47
N ALA A 245 -6.07 10.13 -6.33
CA ALA A 245 -6.89 10.62 -5.23
C ALA A 245 -6.38 10.15 -3.85
N GLN A 246 -6.06 8.86 -3.71
CA GLN A 246 -5.48 8.23 -2.52
C GLN A 246 -4.17 8.89 -2.09
N LEU A 247 -3.24 9.09 -3.03
CA LEU A 247 -1.95 9.75 -2.78
C LEU A 247 -2.18 11.22 -2.39
N ALA A 248 -3.00 11.95 -3.15
CA ALA A 248 -3.28 13.36 -2.90
C ALA A 248 -3.96 13.61 -1.55
N GLN A 249 -4.84 12.71 -1.08
CA GLN A 249 -5.44 12.81 0.26
C GLN A 249 -4.37 12.84 1.36
N ILE A 250 -3.37 11.94 1.29
CA ILE A 250 -2.28 11.87 2.27
C ILE A 250 -1.34 13.07 2.11
N VAL A 251 -0.88 13.37 0.89
CA VAL A 251 0.07 14.47 0.65
C VAL A 251 -0.48 15.81 1.10
N PHE A 252 -1.72 16.15 0.74
CA PHE A 252 -2.33 17.41 1.17
C PHE A 252 -2.60 17.45 2.68
N THR A 253 -2.89 16.32 3.33
CA THR A 253 -3.06 16.28 4.80
C THR A 253 -1.72 16.42 5.53
N ALA A 254 -0.63 15.89 4.96
CA ALA A 254 0.70 16.03 5.53
C ALA A 254 1.28 17.45 5.36
N CYS A 255 1.08 18.07 4.19
CA CYS A 255 1.60 19.41 3.88
C CYS A 255 0.80 20.57 4.51
N GLU A 256 -0.20 20.28 5.36
CA GLU A 256 -0.81 21.28 6.26
C GLU A 256 0.09 21.64 7.44
N PHE A 257 1.05 20.76 7.77
CA PHE A 257 2.03 21.01 8.81
C PHE A 257 3.22 21.75 8.19
N SER A 258 3.52 22.96 8.67
CA SER A 258 4.54 23.86 8.09
C SER A 258 5.98 23.32 8.11
N THR A 259 6.21 22.16 8.74
CA THR A 259 7.46 21.40 8.73
C THR A 259 7.53 20.36 7.60
N VAL A 260 6.49 20.26 6.76
CA VAL A 260 6.35 19.26 5.70
C VAL A 260 5.99 19.93 4.37
N SER A 261 6.93 19.90 3.42
CA SER A 261 6.78 20.38 2.04
C SER A 261 6.43 19.25 1.05
N SER A 262 6.74 17.99 1.39
CA SER A 262 6.47 16.81 0.57
C SER A 262 6.44 15.52 1.39
N VAL A 263 5.94 14.43 0.78
CA VAL A 263 5.84 13.09 1.37
C VAL A 263 6.62 12.09 0.53
N GLN A 264 7.55 11.37 1.14
CA GLN A 264 8.06 10.11 0.57
C GLN A 264 7.23 8.96 1.13
N PHE A 265 6.63 8.16 0.25
CA PHE A 265 5.94 6.94 0.63
C PHE A 265 6.93 5.77 0.79
N LEU A 266 6.75 4.99 1.84
CA LEU A 266 7.41 3.69 2.06
C LEU A 266 6.35 2.62 2.29
N ILE A 267 6.55 1.43 1.73
CA ILE A 267 5.66 0.28 1.91
C ILE A 267 6.39 -0.79 2.72
N LYS A 268 5.90 -1.11 3.92
CA LYS A 268 6.56 -2.02 4.88
C LYS A 268 8.05 -1.68 5.08
N GLY A 269 8.35 -0.39 5.30
CA GLY A 269 9.69 0.15 5.51
C GLY A 269 10.56 0.24 4.26
N LYS A 270 10.09 -0.18 3.08
CA LYS A 270 10.84 -0.12 1.83
C LYS A 270 10.34 1.02 0.95
N LYS A 271 11.26 1.87 0.48
CA LYS A 271 10.98 2.76 -0.64
C LYS A 271 10.67 1.92 -1.89
N LYS A 272 9.69 2.34 -2.69
CA LYS A 272 9.35 1.75 -4.00
C LYS A 272 9.32 2.85 -5.04
N GLU A 273 9.58 2.50 -6.30
CA GLU A 273 9.43 3.41 -7.44
C GLU A 273 7.98 3.54 -7.90
N TYR A 274 7.20 2.45 -7.78
CA TYR A 274 5.85 2.34 -8.31
C TYR A 274 4.87 1.79 -7.26
N LEU A 275 3.62 2.24 -7.35
CA LEU A 275 2.48 1.85 -6.51
C LEU A 275 1.40 1.16 -7.36
N GLY A 276 0.93 0.00 -6.87
CA GLY A 276 -0.14 -0.78 -7.50
C GLY A 276 0.26 -1.44 -8.82
N ALA A 277 -0.67 -2.19 -9.41
CA ALA A 277 -0.49 -2.82 -10.72
C ALA A 277 -0.47 -1.81 -11.88
N GLU A 278 -1.04 -0.62 -11.66
CA GLU A 278 -1.13 0.48 -12.64
C GLU A 278 0.20 1.23 -12.86
N GLY A 279 1.26 0.92 -12.09
CA GLY A 279 2.57 1.56 -12.25
C GLY A 279 2.62 3.04 -11.85
N ILE A 280 1.93 3.43 -10.77
CA ILE A 280 1.87 4.84 -10.35
C ILE A 280 3.18 5.26 -9.68
N TRP A 281 3.88 6.24 -10.24
CA TRP A 281 5.19 6.67 -9.72
C TRP A 281 5.12 7.27 -8.31
N ILE A 282 5.93 6.72 -7.40
CA ILE A 282 6.18 7.17 -6.02
C ILE A 282 7.69 7.17 -5.65
N GLY A 283 8.57 6.99 -6.65
CA GLY A 283 10.03 6.93 -6.48
C GLY A 283 10.71 8.23 -6.07
N SER A 284 9.97 9.34 -6.02
CA SER A 284 10.41 10.63 -5.48
C SER A 284 9.36 11.18 -4.49
N PRO A 285 9.74 12.08 -3.56
CA PRO A 285 8.78 12.72 -2.67
C PRO A 285 7.72 13.50 -3.45
N LEU A 286 6.45 13.28 -3.13
CA LEU A 286 5.31 13.95 -3.75
C LEU A 286 4.89 15.17 -2.93
N SER A 287 4.64 16.29 -3.59
CA SER A 287 4.21 17.55 -2.96
C SER A 287 2.77 17.88 -3.37
N VAL A 288 2.19 18.95 -2.82
CA VAL A 288 0.89 19.46 -3.28
C VAL A 288 0.88 19.79 -4.78
N ASN A 289 2.02 20.17 -5.36
CA ASN A 289 2.19 20.48 -6.77
C ASN A 289 2.34 19.24 -7.66
N SER A 290 2.47 18.04 -7.08
CA SER A 290 2.52 16.77 -7.82
C SER A 290 1.13 16.32 -8.33
N PHE A 291 0.06 17.05 -7.98
CA PHE A 291 -1.32 16.74 -8.35
C PHE A 291 -1.97 17.98 -8.97
N SER A 292 -1.94 18.06 -10.30
CA SER A 292 -2.64 19.10 -11.07
C SER A 292 -4.16 19.09 -10.81
N LEU A 293 -4.79 20.27 -10.92
CA LEU A 293 -6.24 20.47 -10.94
C LEU A 293 -6.82 20.33 -12.35
#